data_AF-A0A8T0E816-F1
#
_entry.id   AF-A0A8T0E816-F1
#
_cell.length_a   1.000
_cell.length_b   1.000
_cell.length_c   1.000
_cell.angle_alpha   90.00
_cell.angle_beta   90.00
_cell.angle_gamma   90.00
#
_symmetry.space_group_name_H-M   'P 1'
#
loop_
_entity.id
_entity.type
_entity.pdbx_description
1 polymer ?
#
loop_
_entity_poly.entity_id
_entity_poly.type
_entity_poly.pdbx_seq_one_letter_code
_entity_poly.pdbx_strand_id
1 'polypeptide(L)'
;MKGLSENSISEEVLKSLWLQHLPQQLQAILSTHTASLDKIAEMADRIINIYSSTEICSVNRTYEPNNTKEEKIKSLETGIAELPQKFDNFIGRGRSQKKSGNFRNHGRSRSNSSHYRLCWYHHKFGKNARKCNKPCKFHTSEILREN
;
A
#
# COMPACT_ATOMS: atom_id res chain seq x y z
N MET A 1 51.68 2.77 8.32
CA MET A 1 52.39 2.58 7.04
C MET A 1 53.87 2.99 7.12
N LYS A 2 54.62 2.54 8.14
CA LYS A 2 56.08 2.74 8.22
C LYS A 2 56.88 1.43 8.29
N GLY A 3 56.22 0.30 8.56
CA GLY A 3 56.88 -0.99 8.82
C GLY A 3 57.21 -1.86 7.60
N LEU A 4 57.08 -1.34 6.37
CA LEU A 4 57.29 -2.14 5.14
C LEU A 4 58.45 -1.66 4.25
N SER A 5 59.16 -0.61 4.64
CA SER A 5 60.26 -0.05 3.85
C SER A 5 61.39 0.35 4.78
N GLU A 6 62.32 -0.57 5.01
CA GLU A 6 63.49 -0.33 5.85
C GLU A 6 64.53 0.61 5.20
N ASN A 7 64.37 1.05 3.93
CA ASN A 7 65.25 2.08 3.35
C ASN A 7 64.87 2.56 1.91
N SER A 8 63.92 3.49 1.70
CA SER A 8 63.91 4.25 0.40
C SER A 8 62.93 5.42 0.26
N ILE A 9 62.01 5.70 1.19
CA ILE A 9 61.05 6.80 1.00
C ILE A 9 61.27 7.86 2.08
N SER A 10 61.67 9.06 1.65
CA SER A 10 61.80 10.23 2.52
C SER A 10 60.46 10.58 3.16
N GLU A 11 60.47 10.95 4.44
CA GLU A 11 59.24 11.32 5.17
C GLU A 11 58.47 12.46 4.50
N GLU A 12 59.15 13.34 3.76
CA GLU A 12 58.53 14.42 2.98
C GLU A 12 57.66 13.91 1.83
N VAL A 13 58.07 12.83 1.16
CA VAL A 13 57.31 12.18 0.08
C VAL A 13 56.12 11.42 0.66
N LEU A 14 56.29 10.77 1.80
CA LEU A 14 55.18 10.15 2.52
C LEU A 14 54.18 11.21 2.98
N LYS A 15 54.66 12.36 3.45
CA LYS A 15 53.82 13.49 3.85
C LYS A 15 53.02 14.02 2.67
N SER A 16 53.66 14.27 1.53
CA SER A 16 52.97 14.81 0.35
C SER A 16 51.93 13.83 -0.20
N LEU A 17 52.26 12.55 -0.29
CA LEU A 17 51.33 11.50 -0.74
C LEU A 17 50.15 11.36 0.23
N TRP A 18 50.41 11.35 1.54
CA TRP A 18 49.36 11.24 2.54
C TRP A 18 48.44 12.48 2.56
N LEU A 19 49.00 13.68 2.41
CA LEU A 19 48.21 14.91 2.27
C LEU A 19 47.31 14.88 1.04
N GLN A 20 47.78 14.35 -0.10
CA GLN A 20 46.95 14.22 -1.32
C GLN A 20 45.67 13.41 -1.11
N HIS A 21 45.66 12.46 -0.17
CA HIS A 21 44.49 11.64 0.16
C HIS A 21 43.51 12.32 1.15
N LEU A 22 43.84 13.50 1.69
CA LEU A 22 42.97 14.23 2.60
C LEU A 22 42.13 15.30 1.87
N PRO A 23 40.94 15.66 2.39
CA PRO A 23 40.18 16.82 1.95
C PRO A 23 41.01 18.12 1.90
N GLN A 24 40.69 19.00 0.95
CA GLN A 24 41.43 20.26 0.70
C GLN A 24 41.54 21.16 1.94
N GLN A 25 40.52 21.14 2.80
CA GLN A 25 40.49 21.88 4.07
C GLN A 25 41.60 21.40 5.02
N LEU A 26 41.80 20.09 5.11
CA LEU A 26 42.86 19.48 5.93
C LEU A 26 44.23 19.69 5.30
N GLN A 27 44.33 19.59 3.98
CA GLN A 27 45.58 19.87 3.26
C GLN A 27 46.08 21.30 3.52
N ALA A 28 45.21 22.30 3.46
CA ALA A 28 45.57 23.70 3.71
C ALA A 28 46.15 23.93 5.12
N ILE A 29 45.58 23.24 6.12
CA ILE A 29 46.02 23.36 7.52
C ILE A 29 47.33 22.59 7.74
N LEU A 30 47.40 21.34 7.28
CA LEU A 30 48.51 20.42 7.61
C LEU A 30 49.74 20.60 6.72
N SER A 31 49.59 21.17 5.52
CA SER A 31 50.71 21.44 4.60
C SER A 31 51.77 22.35 5.22
N THR A 32 51.35 23.33 6.02
CA THR A 32 52.23 24.32 6.67
C THR A 32 53.02 23.76 7.86
N HIS A 33 52.65 22.58 8.36
CA HIS A 33 53.23 22.04 9.61
C HIS A 33 54.51 21.23 9.36
N THR A 34 55.60 21.51 10.08
CA THR A 34 56.90 20.82 9.92
C THR A 34 57.15 19.70 10.94
N ALA A 35 56.10 19.15 11.56
CA ALA A 35 56.25 18.11 12.58
C ALA A 35 56.48 16.72 11.96
N SER A 36 56.84 15.76 12.80
CA SER A 36 56.87 14.33 12.41
C SER A 36 55.49 13.88 11.89
N LEU A 37 55.51 12.93 10.95
CA LEU A 37 54.31 12.36 10.33
C LEU A 37 53.27 11.89 11.36
N ASP A 38 53.71 11.29 12.46
CA ASP A 38 52.82 10.75 13.49
C ASP A 38 52.03 11.87 14.20
N LYS A 39 52.67 13.01 14.45
CA LYS A 39 52.00 14.19 15.03
C LYS A 39 51.06 14.87 14.05
N ILE A 40 51.41 14.89 12.77
CA ILE A 40 50.54 15.43 11.72
C ILE A 40 49.28 14.55 11.58
N ALA A 41 49.44 13.23 11.66
CA ALA A 41 48.32 12.29 11.66
C ALA A 41 47.39 12.49 12.87
N GLU A 42 47.95 12.59 14.08
CA GLU A 42 47.17 12.88 15.29
C GLU A 42 46.41 14.22 15.18
N MET A 43 47.03 15.24 14.60
CA MET A 43 46.39 16.53 14.38
C MET A 43 45.25 16.42 13.35
N ALA A 44 45.43 15.66 12.28
CA ALA A 44 44.38 15.43 11.29
C ALA A 44 43.16 14.75 11.92
N ASP A 45 43.35 13.73 12.75
CA ASP A 45 42.25 13.04 13.45
C ASP A 45 41.47 14.01 14.34
N ARG A 46 42.17 14.88 15.09
CA ARG A 46 41.53 15.91 15.92
C ARG A 46 40.73 16.90 15.07
N ILE A 47 41.27 17.34 13.95
CA ILE A 47 40.59 18.27 13.05
C ILE A 47 39.36 17.59 12.44
N ILE A 48 39.47 16.35 11.94
CA ILE A 48 38.34 15.58 11.41
C ILE A 48 37.20 15.48 12.45
N ASN A 49 37.52 15.25 13.73
CA ASN A 49 36.51 15.17 14.78
C ASN A 49 35.76 16.51 15.01
N ILE A 50 36.48 17.64 14.93
CA ILE A 50 35.87 18.98 15.04
C ILE A 50 34.94 19.23 13.85
N TYR A 51 35.43 18.96 12.65
CA TYR A 51 34.71 19.23 11.41
C TYR A 51 33.57 18.25 11.13
N SER A 52 33.63 17.01 11.64
CA SER A 52 32.51 16.05 11.58
C SER A 52 31.28 16.54 12.37
N SER A 53 31.47 17.49 13.29
CA SER A 53 30.37 18.15 14.01
C SER A 53 29.74 19.30 13.21
N THR A 54 30.42 19.80 12.18
CA THR A 54 29.99 20.91 11.31
C THR A 54 29.89 20.44 9.87
N GLU A 55 28.78 19.75 9.57
CA GLU A 55 28.21 19.63 8.21
C GLU A 55 29.17 19.29 7.05
N ILE A 56 30.07 18.30 7.18
CA ILE A 56 30.81 17.73 6.02
C ILE A 56 30.09 16.51 5.43
N CYS A 57 28.77 16.59 5.35
CA CYS A 57 28.05 15.89 4.28
C CYS A 57 27.52 16.98 3.36
N SER A 58 28.35 17.43 2.41
CA SER A 58 27.78 17.83 1.13
C SER A 58 27.23 16.55 0.47
N VAL A 59 26.12 16.02 1.02
CA VAL A 59 25.11 15.44 0.14
C VAL A 59 24.94 16.50 -0.91
N ASN A 60 25.25 16.15 -2.15
CA ASN A 60 24.93 16.94 -3.32
C ASN A 60 23.54 17.50 -3.06
N ARG A 61 23.45 18.74 -2.58
CA ARG A 61 22.19 19.44 -2.49
C ARG A 61 22.02 19.86 -3.93
N THR A 62 21.69 18.87 -4.78
CA THR A 62 20.79 19.12 -5.89
C THR A 62 19.73 19.97 -5.24
N TYR A 63 19.70 21.24 -5.62
CA TYR A 63 18.71 22.20 -5.23
C TYR A 63 17.41 21.71 -5.88
N GLU A 64 16.96 20.53 -5.46
CA GLU A 64 15.60 20.08 -5.62
C GLU A 64 14.85 21.09 -4.76
N PRO A 65 14.11 22.02 -5.38
CA PRO A 65 13.45 23.08 -4.64
C PRO A 65 12.66 22.40 -3.52
N ASN A 66 12.71 22.95 -2.30
CA ASN A 66 12.01 22.39 -1.14
C ASN A 66 10.53 22.05 -1.45
N ASN A 67 9.94 22.74 -2.44
CA ASN A 67 8.68 22.39 -3.09
C ASN A 67 8.55 20.90 -3.43
N THR A 68 9.55 20.24 -4.02
CA THR A 68 9.46 18.82 -4.39
C THR A 68 9.34 17.88 -3.19
N LYS A 69 9.97 18.22 -2.06
CA LYS A 69 9.87 17.43 -0.82
C LYS A 69 8.53 17.66 -0.16
N GLU A 70 8.08 18.92 -0.09
CA GLU A 70 6.77 19.28 0.44
C GLU A 70 5.62 18.72 -0.41
N GLU A 71 5.75 18.73 -1.73
CA GLU A 71 4.80 18.12 -2.68
C GLU A 71 4.78 16.60 -2.54
N LYS A 72 5.94 15.95 -2.39
CA LYS A 72 6.02 14.51 -2.12
C LYS A 72 5.39 14.16 -0.78
N ILE A 73 5.63 14.96 0.27
CA ILE A 73 5.02 14.77 1.59
C ILE A 73 3.51 14.93 1.49
N LYS A 74 3.01 15.99 0.85
CA LYS A 74 1.57 16.20 0.61
C LYS A 74 0.96 15.05 -0.19
N SER A 75 1.64 14.55 -1.22
CA SER A 75 1.19 13.41 -2.01
C SER A 75 1.17 12.09 -1.21
N LEU A 76 2.07 11.93 -0.25
CA LEU A 76 2.08 10.79 0.65
C LEU A 76 0.96 10.91 1.70
N GLU A 77 0.74 12.10 2.24
CA GLU A 77 -0.36 12.41 3.17
C GLU A 77 -1.73 12.15 2.54
N THR A 78 -1.94 12.60 1.29
CA THR A 78 -3.17 12.31 0.56
C THR A 78 -3.31 10.81 0.27
N GLY A 79 -2.22 10.14 -0.12
CA GLY A 79 -2.20 8.70 -0.30
C GLY A 79 -2.61 7.95 0.97
N ILE A 80 -2.08 8.34 2.13
CA ILE A 80 -2.42 7.74 3.44
C ILE A 80 -3.89 8.01 3.81
N ALA A 81 -4.42 9.19 3.53
CA ALA A 81 -5.83 9.51 3.78
C ALA A 81 -6.80 8.73 2.86
N GLU A 82 -6.39 8.41 1.63
CA GLU A 82 -7.21 7.66 0.65
C GLU A 82 -7.15 6.14 0.84
N LEU A 83 -6.07 5.61 1.44
CA LEU A 83 -5.89 4.18 1.67
C LEU A 83 -7.06 3.54 2.46
N PRO A 84 -7.57 4.12 3.57
CA PRO A 84 -8.73 3.62 4.27
C PRO A 84 -9.97 3.51 3.39
N GLN A 85 -10.26 4.52 2.56
CA GLN A 85 -11.43 4.49 1.67
C GLN A 85 -11.31 3.42 0.58
N LYS A 86 -10.11 3.24 0.02
CA LYS A 86 -9.84 2.17 -0.95
C LYS A 86 -9.96 0.79 -0.30
N PHE A 87 -9.50 0.65 0.93
CA PHE A 87 -9.63 -0.58 1.72
C PHE A 87 -11.08 -0.90 2.08
N ASP A 88 -11.87 0.10 2.50
CA ASP A 88 -13.30 -0.03 2.78
C ASP A 88 -14.09 -0.39 1.52
N ASN A 89 -13.78 0.22 0.38
CA ASN A 89 -14.37 -0.14 -0.91
C ASN A 89 -13.98 -1.56 -1.36
N PHE A 90 -12.75 -1.99 -1.09
CA PHE A 90 -12.27 -3.34 -1.40
C PHE A 90 -12.96 -4.40 -0.54
N ILE A 91 -13.05 -4.18 0.78
CA ILE A 91 -13.77 -5.08 1.71
C ILE A 91 -15.28 -5.03 1.49
N GLY A 92 -15.83 -3.84 1.19
CA GLY A 92 -17.25 -3.61 0.93
C GLY A 92 -17.74 -4.34 -0.33
N ARG A 93 -16.91 -4.43 -1.37
CA ARG A 93 -17.22 -5.21 -2.59
C ARG A 93 -17.26 -6.72 -2.31
N GLY A 94 -16.47 -7.22 -1.37
CA GLY A 94 -16.56 -8.63 -0.91
C GLY A 94 -17.79 -8.93 -0.04
N ARG A 95 -18.37 -7.92 0.64
CA ARG A 95 -19.56 -8.08 1.50
C ARG A 95 -20.89 -7.71 0.83
N SER A 96 -20.86 -7.07 -0.34
CA SER A 96 -22.09 -6.62 -1.02
C SER A 96 -22.93 -7.76 -1.62
N GLN A 97 -22.41 -8.99 -1.73
CA GLN A 97 -23.13 -10.05 -2.44
C GLN A 97 -24.07 -10.91 -1.57
N LYS A 98 -24.20 -10.66 -0.27
CA LYS A 98 -25.15 -11.42 0.59
C LYS A 98 -25.84 -10.55 1.63
N LYS A 99 -26.64 -9.58 1.18
CA LYS A 99 -27.87 -9.16 1.89
C LYS A 99 -28.85 -8.44 0.96
N SER A 100 -29.11 -9.03 -0.20
CA SER A 100 -30.47 -9.02 -0.75
C SER A 100 -31.30 -9.95 0.13
N GLY A 101 -31.57 -9.49 1.36
CA GLY A 101 -32.52 -10.12 2.25
C GLY A 101 -33.89 -9.83 1.66
N ASN A 102 -34.40 -10.79 0.90
CA ASN A 102 -35.81 -10.98 0.58
C ASN A 102 -36.66 -9.71 0.63
N PHE A 103 -36.57 -8.95 -0.47
CA PHE A 103 -37.73 -8.22 -0.93
C PHE A 103 -38.94 -9.14 -0.91
N ARG A 104 -40.01 -8.65 -0.26
CA ARG A 104 -41.37 -9.21 -0.24
C ARG A 104 -41.58 -10.32 0.79
N ASN A 105 -41.58 -9.93 2.06
CA ASN A 105 -42.72 -10.25 2.91
C ASN A 105 -43.98 -9.60 2.30
N HIS A 106 -44.41 -10.10 1.14
CA HIS A 106 -45.78 -9.93 0.69
C HIS A 106 -46.57 -10.97 1.46
N GLY A 107 -46.83 -10.64 2.73
CA GLY A 107 -47.99 -11.14 3.44
C GLY A 107 -49.23 -10.70 2.69
N ARG A 108 -49.48 -11.32 1.52
CA ARG A 108 -50.86 -11.63 1.15
C ARG A 108 -51.29 -12.60 2.23
N SER A 109 -51.89 -12.06 3.28
CA SER A 109 -53.11 -12.63 3.82
C SER A 109 -53.89 -13.13 2.62
N ARG A 110 -53.77 -14.42 2.31
CA ARG A 110 -54.78 -15.11 1.53
C ARG A 110 -55.95 -15.20 2.50
N SER A 111 -56.67 -14.09 2.53
CA SER A 111 -58.07 -14.07 2.87
C SER A 111 -58.68 -15.36 2.34
N ASN A 112 -59.24 -16.08 3.30
CA ASN A 112 -60.23 -17.11 3.12
C ASN A 112 -61.10 -16.84 1.87
N SER A 113 -60.75 -17.44 0.73
CA SER A 113 -61.67 -17.60 -0.39
C SER A 113 -61.71 -19.09 -0.76
N SER A 114 -62.64 -19.79 -0.10
CA SER A 114 -63.64 -20.65 -0.75
C SER A 114 -63.20 -21.54 -1.93
N HIS A 115 -61.99 -22.11 -1.93
CA HIS A 115 -61.56 -23.10 -2.95
C HIS A 115 -60.90 -24.33 -2.33
N TYR A 116 -61.42 -24.78 -1.18
CA TYR A 116 -61.02 -25.99 -0.45
C TYR A 116 -61.37 -27.31 -1.18
N ARG A 117 -61.25 -27.32 -2.51
CA ARG A 117 -61.68 -28.41 -3.37
C ARG A 117 -60.79 -28.59 -4.61
N LEU A 118 -59.80 -27.74 -4.87
CA LEU A 118 -58.92 -27.88 -6.05
C LEU A 118 -57.46 -28.10 -5.63
N CYS A 119 -56.77 -29.06 -6.24
CA CYS A 119 -55.36 -29.30 -5.96
C CYS A 119 -54.45 -28.20 -6.55
N TRP A 120 -53.21 -28.11 -6.07
CA TRP A 120 -52.24 -27.10 -6.52
C TRP A 120 -52.08 -27.03 -8.05
N TYR A 121 -52.08 -28.18 -8.72
CA TYR A 121 -51.98 -28.24 -10.18
C TYR A 121 -53.20 -27.58 -10.87
N HIS A 122 -54.43 -27.81 -10.39
CA HIS A 122 -55.63 -27.17 -10.95
C HIS A 122 -55.76 -25.70 -10.54
N HIS A 123 -55.22 -25.31 -9.38
CA HIS A 123 -55.13 -23.89 -9.01
C HIS A 123 -54.13 -23.12 -9.90
N LYS A 124 -53.05 -23.76 -10.33
CA LYS A 124 -52.00 -23.12 -11.14
C LYS A 124 -52.25 -23.21 -12.64
N PHE A 125 -52.83 -24.30 -13.12
CA PHE A 125 -52.96 -24.61 -14.56
C PHE A 125 -54.41 -24.80 -15.03
N GLY A 126 -55.41 -24.75 -14.14
CA GLY A 126 -56.82 -24.90 -14.50
C GLY A 126 -57.12 -26.19 -15.27
N LYS A 127 -57.92 -26.09 -16.35
CA LYS A 127 -58.28 -27.19 -17.26
C LYS A 127 -57.07 -27.84 -17.96
N ASN A 128 -55.92 -27.16 -17.99
CA ASN A 128 -54.70 -27.63 -18.66
C ASN A 128 -53.75 -28.38 -17.71
N ALA A 129 -54.18 -28.68 -16.48
CA ALA A 129 -53.38 -29.42 -15.52
C ALA A 129 -53.16 -30.88 -15.99
N ARG A 130 -51.90 -31.24 -16.24
CA ARG A 130 -51.51 -32.61 -16.62
C ARG A 130 -51.49 -33.61 -15.46
N LYS A 131 -51.66 -33.12 -14.22
CA LYS A 131 -51.60 -33.94 -13.01
C LYS A 131 -52.66 -33.48 -12.01
N CYS A 132 -53.33 -34.44 -11.37
CA CYS A 132 -54.35 -34.21 -10.35
C CYS A 132 -53.98 -34.96 -9.06
N ASN A 133 -54.08 -34.29 -7.90
CA ASN A 133 -53.89 -34.91 -6.59
C ASN A 133 -55.24 -35.01 -5.89
N LYS A 134 -55.68 -36.22 -5.54
CA LYS A 134 -56.95 -36.45 -4.83
C LYS A 134 -56.79 -36.11 -3.33
N PRO A 135 -57.85 -35.64 -2.63
CA PRO A 135 -59.18 -35.34 -3.15
C PRO A 135 -59.27 -33.96 -3.81
N CYS A 136 -59.49 -33.94 -5.13
CA CYS A 136 -59.69 -32.73 -5.93
C CYS A 136 -61.06 -32.86 -6.60
N LYS A 137 -61.93 -31.86 -6.45
CA LYS A 137 -63.28 -31.79 -7.03
C LYS A 137 -63.31 -30.94 -8.29
N PHE A 138 -62.20 -30.91 -9.03
CA PHE A 138 -62.18 -30.42 -10.40
C PHE A 138 -62.98 -31.41 -11.26
N HIS A 139 -64.31 -31.24 -11.31
CA HIS A 139 -65.13 -31.99 -12.25
C HIS A 139 -64.90 -31.42 -13.64
N THR A 140 -64.48 -32.29 -14.55
CA THR A 140 -64.51 -32.07 -16.00
C THR A 140 -65.96 -32.01 -16.49
N SER A 141 -66.77 -31.10 -15.96
CA SER A 141 -68.17 -30.88 -16.34
C SER A 141 -68.37 -29.49 -16.96
N GLU A 142 -67.36 -29.01 -17.70
CA GLU A 142 -67.42 -27.84 -18.57
C GLU A 142 -66.82 -28.17 -19.94
N ILE A 143 -67.30 -29.26 -20.56
CA ILE A 143 -67.12 -29.55 -21.98
C ILE A 143 -68.45 -29.40 -22.75
N LEU A 144 -69.57 -29.03 -22.11
CA LEU A 144 -70.87 -28.88 -22.80
C LEU A 144 -71.54 -27.51 -22.56
N ARG A 145 -70.78 -26.42 -22.69
CA ARG A 145 -71.36 -25.07 -22.84
C ARG A 145 -70.53 -24.25 -23.82
N GLU A 146 -70.44 -24.76 -25.05
CA GLU A 146 -70.14 -24.00 -26.26
C GLU A 146 -70.41 -24.95 -27.44
N ASN A 147 -71.71 -25.11 -27.74
CA ASN A 147 -72.26 -25.34 -29.07
C ASN A 147 -73.48 -24.44 -29.18
#